data_AF-A0A1M5WRQ6-F1
#
_entry.id   AF-A0A1M5WRQ6-F1
#
_cell.length_a   1.000
_cell.length_b   1.000
_cell.length_c   1.000
_cell.angle_alpha   90.00
_cell.angle_beta   90.00
_cell.angle_gamma   90.00
#
_symmetry.space_group_name_H-M   'P 1'
#
loop_
_entity.id
_entity.type
_entity.pdbx_description
1 polymer ?
#
loop_
_entity_poly.entity_id
_entity_poly.type
_entity_poly.pdbx_seq_one_letter_code
_entity_poly.pdbx_strand_id
1 'polypeptide(L)' 'MFSTGQIYFAIFFVLTFTAAMIWSYRKDLKRHKLHYKNTAIKVFIAGIVVIISFVLIRIALK' A
#
# COMPACT_ATOMS: atom_id res chain seq x y z
N MET A 1 -25.56 17.31 -14.34
CA MET A 1 -26.20 17.04 -13.04
C MET A 1 -26.32 15.53 -12.91
N PHE A 2 -25.92 14.95 -11.78
CA PHE A 2 -26.07 13.51 -11.58
C PHE A 2 -27.54 13.18 -11.41
N SER A 3 -28.03 12.17 -12.12
CA SER A 3 -29.38 11.67 -11.94
C SER A 3 -29.50 10.94 -10.60
N THR A 4 -30.71 10.87 -10.06
CA THR A 4 -30.97 10.14 -8.81
C THR A 4 -30.49 8.68 -8.88
N GLY A 5 -30.67 8.03 -10.04
CA GLY A 5 -30.19 6.67 -10.28
C GLY A 5 -28.66 6.55 -10.25
N GLN A 6 -27.93 7.54 -10.77
CA GLN A 6 -26.47 7.58 -10.71
C GLN A 6 -25.96 7.71 -9.28
N ILE A 7 -26.63 8.51 -8.44
CA ILE A 7 -26.28 8.66 -7.02
C ILE A 7 -26.50 7.35 -6.26
N TYR A 8 -27.64 6.68 -6.45
CA TYR A 8 -27.90 5.38 -5.82
C TYR A 8 -26.89 4.32 -6.25
N PHE A 9 -26.57 4.25 -7.54
CA PHE A 9 -25.56 3.33 -8.06
C PHE A 9 -24.19 3.61 -7.45
N ALA A 10 -23.76 4.87 -7.39
CA ALA A 10 -22.46 5.24 -6.84
C ALA A 10 -22.33 4.84 -5.36
N ILE A 11 -23.37 5.09 -4.55
CA ILE A 11 -23.38 4.70 -3.14
C ILE A 11 -23.31 3.17 -3.01
N PHE A 12 -24.15 2.45 -3.74
CA PHE A 12 -24.15 0.98 -3.73
C PHE A 12 -22.79 0.40 -4.15
N PHE A 13 -22.21 0.96 -5.21
CA PHE A 13 -20.91 0.54 -5.73
C PHE A 13 -19.81 0.77 -4.69
N VAL A 14 -19.70 1.97 -4.12
CA VAL A 14 -18.67 2.29 -3.11
C VAL A 14 -18.81 1.38 -1.88
N LEU A 15 -20.02 1.16 -1.39
CA LEU A 15 -20.26 0.30 -0.23
C LEU A 15 -19.88 -1.16 -0.52
N THR A 16 -20.39 -1.72 -1.61
CA THR A 16 -20.12 -3.11 -2.01
C THR A 16 -18.63 -3.33 -2.28
N PHE A 17 -18.02 -2.42 -3.02
CA PHE A 17 -16.61 -2.50 -3.36
C PHE A 17 -15.71 -2.36 -2.13
N THR A 18 -16.02 -1.43 -1.22
CA THR A 18 -15.28 -1.27 0.04
C THR A 18 -15.42 -2.50 0.92
N ALA A 19 -16.63 -3.06 1.04
CA ALA A 19 -16.85 -4.31 1.78
C ALA A 19 -16.06 -5.49 1.19
N ALA A 20 -16.03 -5.61 -0.16
CA ALA A 20 -15.24 -6.63 -0.85
C ALA A 20 -13.73 -6.46 -0.60
N MET A 21 -13.22 -5.22 -0.64
CA MET A 21 -11.83 -4.93 -0.30
C MET A 21 -11.51 -5.34 1.14
N ILE A 22 -12.34 -4.94 2.12
CA ILE A 22 -12.15 -5.30 3.52
C ILE A 22 -12.12 -6.83 3.68
N TRP A 23 -13.06 -7.55 3.05
CA TRP A 23 -13.11 -9.01 3.12
C TRP A 23 -11.86 -9.67 2.51
N SER A 24 -11.39 -9.16 1.36
CA SER A 24 -10.18 -9.63 0.69
C SER A 24 -8.94 -9.42 1.58
N TYR A 25 -8.70 -8.20 2.04
CA TYR A 25 -7.51 -7.85 2.84
C TYR A 25 -7.50 -8.42 4.26
N ARG A 26 -8.67 -8.79 4.82
CA ARG A 26 -8.73 -9.35 6.18
C ARG A 26 -7.91 -10.63 6.33
N LYS A 27 -7.83 -11.46 5.30
CA LYS A 27 -7.01 -12.69 5.30
C LYS A 27 -5.52 -12.35 5.17
N ASP A 28 -5.20 -11.35 4.36
CA ASP A 28 -3.84 -10.91 4.12
C ASP A 28 -3.22 -10.26 5.36
N LEU A 29 -4.00 -9.55 6.18
CA LEU A 29 -3.51 -9.01 7.46
C LEU A 29 -2.96 -10.09 8.40
N LYS A 30 -3.57 -11.28 8.42
CA LYS A 30 -3.07 -12.41 9.21
C LYS A 30 -1.80 -13.02 8.61
N ARG A 31 -1.75 -13.15 7.28
CA ARG A 31 -0.60 -13.69 6.54
C ARG A 31 0.60 -12.73 6.57
N HIS A 32 0.37 -11.41 6.54
CA HIS A 32 1.40 -10.38 6.69
C HIS A 32 2.08 -10.45 8.06
N LYS A 33 1.34 -10.69 9.14
CA LYS A 33 1.96 -10.86 10.46
C LYS A 33 2.84 -12.11 10.54
N LEU A 34 2.52 -13.17 9.79
CA LEU A 34 3.28 -14.43 9.79
C LEU A 34 4.53 -14.34 8.90
N HIS A 35 4.40 -13.84 7.67
CA HIS A 35 5.49 -13.86 6.66
C HIS A 35 6.24 -12.54 6.53
N TYR A 36 5.67 -11.42 6.99
CA TYR A 36 6.26 -10.08 6.85
C TYR A 36 6.62 -9.43 8.20
N LYS A 37 6.72 -10.21 9.28
CA LYS A 37 7.20 -9.70 10.58
C LYS A 37 8.60 -9.10 10.40
N ASN A 38 8.74 -7.82 10.73
CA ASN A 38 9.94 -7.01 10.54
C ASN A 38 10.36 -6.75 9.07
N THR A 39 9.61 -7.21 8.07
CA THR A 39 9.95 -6.93 6.66
C THR A 39 9.85 -5.45 6.34
N ALA A 40 8.89 -4.72 6.93
CA ALA A 40 8.81 -3.27 6.80
C ALA A 40 10.11 -2.58 7.28
N ILE A 41 10.68 -3.03 8.40
CA ILE A 41 11.95 -2.52 8.93
C ILE A 41 13.11 -2.87 8.00
N LYS A 42 13.15 -4.11 7.48
CA LYS A 42 14.18 -4.55 6.51
C LYS A 42 14.15 -3.72 5.23
N VAL A 43 12.96 -3.49 4.67
CA VAL A 43 12.77 -2.68 3.45
C VAL A 43 13.15 -1.22 3.72
N PHE A 44 12.80 -0.68 4.89
CA PHE A 44 13.17 0.67 5.28
C PHE A 44 14.69 0.85 5.39
N ILE A 45 15.38 -0.08 6.06
CA ILE A 45 16.85 -0.07 6.17
C ILE A 45 17.48 -0.20 4.78
N ALA A 46 16.99 -1.13 3.93
CA ALA A 46 17.49 -1.28 2.57
C ALA A 46 17.33 0.01 1.75
N GLY A 47 16.19 0.70 1.87
CA GLY A 47 15.96 2.00 1.24
C GLY A 47 16.96 3.06 1.70
N ILE A 48 17.23 3.16 3.00
CA ILE A 48 18.25 4.08 3.54
C ILE A 48 19.63 3.75 2.98
N VAL A 49 20.02 2.47 2.95
CA VAL A 49 21.32 2.04 2.42
C VAL A 49 21.46 2.41 0.94
N VAL A 50 20.42 2.21 0.14
CA VAL A 50 20.41 2.60 -1.28
C VAL A 50 20.60 4.10 -1.44
N ILE A 51 19.85 4.91 -0.66
CA ILE A 51 19.95 6.38 -0.72
C ILE A 51 21.36 6.84 -0.32
N ILE A 52 21.92 6.33 0.78
CA ILE A 52 23.27 6.67 1.23
C ILE A 52 24.30 6.29 0.17
N SER A 53 24.20 5.07 -0.38
CA SER A 53 25.11 4.60 -1.42
C SER A 53 25.06 5.50 -2.66
N PHE A 54 23.86 5.89 -3.08
CA PHE A 54 23.67 6.81 -4.20
C PHE A 54 24.30 8.18 -3.93
N VAL A 55 24.11 8.74 -2.73
CA VAL A 55 24.72 10.02 -2.32
C VAL A 55 26.24 9.92 -2.32
N LEU A 56 26.82 8.85 -1.76
CA LEU A 56 28.27 8.63 -1.73
C LEU A 56 28.85 8.52 -3.13
N ILE A 57 28.23 7.74 -4.01
CA ILE A 57 28.64 7.63 -5.42
C ILE A 57 28.60 9.00 -6.10
N ARG A 58 27.53 9.77 -5.88
CA ARG A 58 27.37 11.11 -6.46
C ARG A 58 28.42 12.09 -5.94
N ILE A 59 28.87 11.96 -4.70
CA ILE A 59 29.95 12.79 -4.14
C ILE A 59 31.31 12.34 -4.69
N ALA A 60 31.55 11.02 -4.82
CA ALA A 60 32.81 10.47 -5.29
C ALA A 60 33.04 10.64 -6.80
N LEU A 61 31.97 10.68 -7.60
CA LEU A 61 31.99 10.94 -9.06
C LEU A 61 31.93 12.43 -9.42
N LYS A 62 31.99 13.31 -8.41
CA LYS A 62 32.07 14.76 -8.60
C LYS A 62 33.52 15.20 -8.66
#